data_AF-A0AA37JDT0-F1
#
_entry.id   AF-A0AA37JDT0-F1
#
_cell.length_a   1.000
_cell.length_b   1.000
_cell.length_c   1.000
_cell.angle_alpha   90.00
_cell.angle_beta   90.00
_cell.angle_gamma   90.00
#
_symmetry.space_group_name_H-M   'P 1'
#
loop_
_entity.id
_entity.type
_entity.pdbx_description
1 polymer ?
#
loop_
_entity_poly.entity_id
_entity_poly.type
_entity_poly.pdbx_seq_one_letter_code
_entity_poly.pdbx_strand_id
1 'polypeptide(L)'
;MKRIFRQILLYTLLLTLACPVQVLSAGEGNMDGGGSGMGQGTAQNFWSPGNDGVRITVVNAETGEAAAPSVDFSNKSFSKPIFHFEKYSKLDYRAGAALTPAQGNYPYHIPAATIPYIMTSNTHPANIQAIRQYFCSEFAAKMVSDATGLEYETLIDGDYKLVIEPICYFTYQGNFYAMTATEAALYNQLSGGALVSMLPNVIQKNLPLAIFLEKGDLGFPAWTGPTNERVTDEQIISALGIGIVSYKDLPAPEIEAPDVVYRVDTDVITSITLNSRRRLTPSSPGKVTFYIKDRTYRVTNIVMPSYSSQVVWVKWHTPSTPQDIRIRVSVSSGNTSETEFIARIESLDENPPPDPQATDTNPRFTMPSLPRDTQKTSASWSVWYAYWVSDFCDEGHDHGDWEYDANYYYASLDGDMELWPDDIVPTASGKNMKSGYGVKENANARLSSNAPSSHYTTAQTAVSYFSEFKYQTYWRLLSRRQNGLNSTFQFKENPYSTYNRNVHFSPVWYPDHSDYTVYTRIIDAWTPAGMLSVNVNDSVDINGSLFDDWYTKRE
;
A
#
# COMPACT_ATOMS: atom_id res chain seq x y z
N MET A 1 -14.46 33.66 -15.08
CA MET A 1 -14.16 33.04 -13.76
C MET A 1 -14.83 31.68 -13.54
N LYS A 2 -16.17 31.54 -13.61
CA LYS A 2 -16.85 30.24 -13.35
C LYS A 2 -16.47 29.08 -14.31
N ARG A 3 -16.14 29.36 -15.57
CA ARG A 3 -15.68 28.34 -16.55
C ARG A 3 -14.26 27.83 -16.30
N ILE A 4 -13.35 28.72 -15.88
CA ILE A 4 -11.96 28.40 -15.54
C ILE A 4 -11.92 27.59 -14.23
N PHE A 5 -12.76 27.94 -13.26
CA PHE A 5 -12.92 27.18 -12.02
C PHE A 5 -13.43 25.75 -12.26
N ARG A 6 -14.37 25.56 -13.21
CA ARG A 6 -14.85 24.22 -13.61
C ARG A 6 -13.77 23.40 -14.31
N GLN A 7 -12.91 24.03 -15.12
CA GLN A 7 -11.82 23.34 -15.80
C GLN A 7 -10.71 22.95 -14.81
N ILE A 8 -10.33 23.85 -13.88
CA ILE A 8 -9.38 23.53 -12.80
C ILE A 8 -9.92 22.40 -11.93
N LEU A 9 -11.21 22.42 -11.57
CA LEU A 9 -11.86 21.36 -10.79
C LEU A 9 -11.84 20.02 -11.54
N LEU A 10 -12.10 20.01 -12.85
CA LEU A 10 -12.01 18.80 -13.69
C LEU A 10 -10.58 18.28 -13.81
N TYR A 11 -9.58 19.16 -13.97
CA TYR A 11 -8.17 18.74 -14.03
C TYR A 11 -7.65 18.27 -12.68
N THR A 12 -8.06 18.86 -11.55
CA THR A 12 -7.75 18.32 -10.21
C THR A 12 -8.44 16.99 -9.97
N LEU A 13 -9.67 16.78 -10.47
CA LEU A 13 -10.39 15.51 -10.36
C LEU A 13 -9.78 14.40 -11.23
N LEU A 14 -9.25 14.76 -12.41
CA LEU A 14 -8.52 13.86 -13.31
C LEU A 14 -7.11 13.52 -12.79
N LEU A 15 -6.44 14.44 -12.09
CA LEU A 15 -5.15 14.17 -11.43
C LEU A 15 -5.29 13.35 -10.14
N THR A 16 -6.40 13.45 -9.42
CA THR A 16 -6.70 12.56 -8.27
C THR A 16 -7.03 11.12 -8.67
N LEU A 17 -7.35 10.86 -9.94
CA LEU A 17 -7.65 9.53 -10.49
C LEU A 17 -6.43 8.82 -11.12
N ALA A 18 -5.24 9.46 -11.14
CA ALA A 18 -4.05 8.94 -11.81
C ALA A 18 -2.88 8.58 -10.87
N CYS A 19 -3.05 8.63 -9.54
CA CYS A 19 -2.06 8.11 -8.60
C CYS A 19 -2.41 6.66 -8.22
N PRO A 20 -1.52 5.68 -8.47
CA PRO A 20 -1.74 4.32 -7.98
C PRO A 20 -1.64 4.32 -6.45
N VAL A 21 -2.77 4.04 -5.80
CA VAL A 21 -2.84 3.82 -4.35
C VAL A 21 -2.23 2.45 -4.06
N GLN A 22 -1.09 2.41 -3.37
CA GLN A 22 -0.62 1.19 -2.73
C GLN A 22 -1.30 1.09 -1.35
N VAL A 23 -2.37 0.29 -1.31
CA VAL A 23 -2.83 -0.36 -0.07
C VAL A 23 -1.71 -1.29 0.37
N LEU A 24 -1.39 -1.35 1.68
CA LEU A 24 -0.56 -2.44 2.22
C LEU A 24 -1.27 -3.76 1.85
N SER A 25 -0.80 -4.38 0.78
CA SER A 25 -1.42 -5.54 0.14
C SER A 25 -1.24 -6.75 1.04
N ALA A 26 -2.34 -7.29 1.57
CA ALA A 26 -2.31 -8.63 2.18
C ALA A 26 -2.35 -9.74 1.12
N GLY A 27 -2.74 -9.45 -0.13
CA GLY A 27 -2.63 -10.38 -1.26
C GLY A 27 -2.42 -9.70 -2.61
N GLU A 28 -1.76 -10.39 -3.54
CA GLU A 28 -1.56 -9.95 -4.92
C GLU A 28 -2.74 -10.39 -5.80
N GLY A 29 -3.52 -9.42 -6.27
CA GLY A 29 -4.66 -9.65 -7.16
C GLY A 29 -4.25 -9.60 -8.63
N ASN A 30 -4.35 -10.74 -9.30
CA ASN A 30 -4.25 -10.90 -10.75
C ASN A 30 -5.66 -10.78 -11.36
N MET A 31 -6.09 -9.55 -11.61
CA MET A 31 -7.40 -9.27 -12.19
C MET A 31 -7.46 -7.88 -12.82
N ASP A 32 -8.02 -7.78 -14.01
CA ASP A 32 -8.45 -6.55 -14.67
C ASP A 32 -9.94 -6.65 -15.04
N GLY A 33 -10.52 -5.56 -15.54
CA GLY A 33 -11.97 -5.44 -15.71
C GLY A 33 -12.35 -4.51 -16.84
N GLY A 34 -13.60 -4.65 -17.26
CA GLY A 34 -14.19 -3.90 -18.35
C GLY A 34 -15.70 -4.11 -18.35
N GLY A 35 -16.23 -4.43 -19.53
CA GLY A 35 -17.66 -4.48 -19.76
C GLY A 35 -18.25 -3.08 -19.94
N SER A 36 -19.42 -3.02 -20.55
CA SER A 36 -20.20 -1.78 -20.66
C SER A 36 -21.57 -2.06 -21.24
N GLY A 37 -22.56 -1.25 -20.87
CA GLY A 37 -23.86 -1.18 -21.52
C GLY A 37 -24.71 -2.43 -21.33
N MET A 38 -25.87 -2.29 -20.69
CA MET A 38 -26.79 -3.42 -20.45
C MET A 38 -27.56 -3.87 -21.70
N GLY A 39 -27.62 -3.01 -22.74
CA GLY A 39 -28.58 -3.14 -23.83
C GLY A 39 -30.01 -2.78 -23.38
N GLN A 40 -31.00 -3.02 -24.24
CA GLN A 40 -32.42 -2.91 -23.88
C GLN A 40 -32.91 -4.28 -23.40
N GLY A 41 -33.46 -4.35 -22.19
CA GLY A 41 -34.15 -5.52 -21.67
C GLY A 41 -35.66 -5.45 -21.86
N THR A 42 -36.36 -6.57 -21.65
CA THR A 42 -37.83 -6.63 -21.59
C THR A 42 -38.28 -6.94 -20.17
N ALA A 43 -39.59 -6.84 -19.87
CA ALA A 43 -40.13 -7.21 -18.57
C ALA A 43 -39.86 -8.69 -18.17
N GLN A 44 -39.55 -9.54 -19.15
CA GLN A 44 -39.26 -10.96 -18.93
C GLN A 44 -37.76 -11.28 -19.01
N ASN A 45 -36.94 -10.36 -19.51
CA ASN A 45 -35.50 -10.55 -19.74
C ASN A 45 -34.74 -9.28 -19.37
N PHE A 46 -34.21 -9.20 -18.15
CA PHE A 46 -33.46 -8.02 -17.71
C PHE A 46 -32.52 -8.33 -16.55
N TRP A 47 -31.44 -7.55 -16.46
CA TRP A 47 -30.61 -7.41 -15.27
C TRP A 47 -30.86 -6.04 -14.66
N SER A 48 -30.88 -5.96 -13.32
CA SER A 48 -31.04 -4.68 -12.61
C SER A 48 -29.68 -4.23 -12.06
N PRO A 49 -29.31 -2.95 -12.18
CA PRO A 49 -28.07 -2.43 -11.62
C PRO A 49 -27.86 -2.79 -10.14
N GLY A 50 -26.69 -3.36 -9.82
CA GLY A 50 -26.33 -3.80 -8.46
C GLY A 50 -26.91 -5.15 -8.03
N ASN A 51 -27.54 -5.89 -8.96
CA ASN A 51 -27.87 -7.31 -8.75
C ASN A 51 -26.71 -8.20 -9.21
N ASP A 52 -25.58 -8.05 -8.52
CA ASP A 52 -24.33 -8.73 -8.80
C ASP A 52 -23.71 -9.31 -7.52
N GLY A 53 -22.66 -10.10 -7.70
CA GLY A 53 -21.96 -10.78 -6.62
C GLY A 53 -20.71 -11.48 -7.15
N VAL A 54 -20.11 -12.29 -6.29
CA VAL A 54 -18.99 -13.16 -6.65
C VAL A 54 -19.16 -14.56 -6.09
N ARG A 55 -18.68 -15.55 -6.82
CA ARG A 55 -18.37 -16.88 -6.31
C ARG A 55 -16.88 -16.89 -5.98
N ILE A 56 -16.54 -17.37 -4.79
CA ILE A 56 -15.16 -17.53 -4.36
C ILE A 56 -14.91 -19.02 -4.11
N THR A 57 -13.83 -19.52 -4.70
CA THR A 57 -13.33 -20.87 -4.47
C THR A 57 -11.90 -20.76 -3.96
N VAL A 58 -11.60 -21.39 -2.82
CA VAL A 58 -10.23 -21.53 -2.33
C VAL A 58 -9.62 -22.75 -3.00
N VAL A 59 -8.51 -22.56 -3.70
CA VAL A 59 -7.83 -23.65 -4.42
C VAL A 59 -6.37 -23.73 -4.04
N ASN A 60 -5.81 -24.94 -4.07
CA ASN A 60 -4.37 -25.12 -3.92
C ASN A 60 -3.63 -24.41 -5.08
N ALA A 61 -2.58 -23.68 -4.76
CA ALA A 61 -1.84 -22.82 -5.69
C ALA A 61 -1.13 -23.59 -6.81
N GLU A 62 -0.73 -24.84 -6.56
CA GLU A 62 -0.03 -25.70 -7.52
C GLU A 62 -1.00 -26.58 -8.33
N THR A 63 -1.94 -27.25 -7.66
CA THR A 63 -2.80 -28.25 -8.30
C THR A 63 -4.09 -27.64 -8.87
N GLY A 64 -4.54 -26.50 -8.34
CA GLY A 64 -5.85 -25.92 -8.67
C GLY A 64 -7.04 -26.70 -8.10
N GLU A 65 -6.81 -27.69 -7.23
CA GLU A 65 -7.88 -28.43 -6.56
C GLU A 65 -8.54 -27.57 -5.48
N ALA A 66 -9.87 -27.65 -5.36
CA ALA A 66 -10.64 -26.91 -4.38
C ALA A 66 -10.37 -27.43 -2.95
N ALA A 67 -10.00 -26.52 -2.05
CA ALA A 67 -9.76 -26.80 -0.63
C ALA A 67 -11.07 -26.87 0.19
N ALA A 68 -12.11 -26.19 -0.31
CA ALA A 68 -13.45 -26.16 0.27
C ALA A 68 -14.49 -25.91 -0.84
N PRO A 69 -15.78 -26.22 -0.58
CA PRO A 69 -16.86 -25.88 -1.51
C PRO A 69 -16.94 -24.38 -1.79
N SER A 70 -17.28 -24.01 -3.03
CA SER A 70 -17.41 -22.61 -3.43
C SER A 70 -18.52 -21.88 -2.67
N VAL A 71 -18.24 -20.64 -2.28
CA VAL A 71 -19.18 -19.77 -1.55
C VAL A 71 -19.55 -18.56 -2.42
N ASP A 72 -20.83 -18.15 -2.37
CA ASP A 72 -21.33 -17.04 -3.18
C ASP A 72 -21.66 -15.86 -2.26
N PHE A 73 -21.27 -14.65 -2.65
CA PHE A 73 -21.50 -13.40 -1.91
C PHE A 73 -22.26 -12.39 -2.77
N SER A 74 -23.20 -11.66 -2.15
CA SER A 74 -23.88 -10.53 -2.78
C SER A 74 -24.23 -9.46 -1.76
N ASN A 75 -24.23 -8.19 -2.18
CA ASN A 75 -24.72 -7.06 -1.38
C ASN A 75 -26.26 -7.02 -1.28
N LYS A 76 -26.97 -7.88 -2.01
CA LYS A 76 -28.43 -7.88 -2.09
C LYS A 76 -29.01 -9.10 -1.40
N SER A 77 -30.14 -8.88 -0.74
CA SER A 77 -31.05 -9.96 -0.36
C SER A 77 -32.09 -10.17 -1.45
N PHE A 78 -32.33 -11.43 -1.78
CA PHE A 78 -33.29 -11.84 -2.79
C PHE A 78 -34.48 -12.57 -2.16
N SER A 79 -35.69 -12.13 -2.47
CA SER A 79 -36.94 -12.71 -1.97
C SER A 79 -37.61 -13.67 -2.96
N LYS A 80 -37.13 -13.71 -4.21
CA LYS A 80 -37.63 -14.60 -5.25
C LYS A 80 -36.85 -15.91 -5.24
N PRO A 81 -37.50 -17.06 -5.56
CA PRO A 81 -36.78 -18.28 -5.86
C PRO A 81 -35.76 -18.05 -6.97
N ILE A 82 -34.54 -18.53 -6.76
CA ILE A 82 -33.42 -18.35 -7.69
C ILE A 82 -33.16 -19.69 -8.36
N PHE A 83 -33.19 -19.72 -9.69
CA PHE A 83 -32.72 -20.84 -10.47
C PHE A 83 -31.20 -20.76 -10.62
N HIS A 84 -30.50 -21.83 -10.25
CA HIS A 84 -29.05 -21.88 -10.26
C HIS A 84 -28.55 -23.31 -10.52
N PHE A 85 -27.24 -23.44 -10.67
CA PHE A 85 -26.55 -24.72 -10.78
C PHE A 85 -25.84 -25.07 -9.47
N GLU A 86 -25.41 -26.32 -9.36
CA GLU A 86 -24.41 -26.71 -8.36
C GLU A 86 -23.21 -25.78 -8.43
N LYS A 87 -22.68 -25.39 -7.26
CA LYS A 87 -21.68 -24.33 -7.12
C LYS A 87 -20.26 -24.78 -7.49
N TYR A 88 -20.12 -25.32 -8.68
CA TYR A 88 -18.83 -25.65 -9.24
C TYR A 88 -18.08 -24.37 -9.65
N SER A 89 -16.77 -24.42 -9.49
CA SER A 89 -15.86 -23.38 -9.91
C SER A 89 -15.54 -23.51 -11.40
N LYS A 90 -14.96 -22.46 -11.99
CA LYS A 90 -14.42 -22.51 -13.36
C LYS A 90 -13.41 -23.64 -13.55
N LEU A 91 -12.64 -24.01 -12.51
CA LEU A 91 -11.68 -25.12 -12.58
C LEU A 91 -12.38 -26.47 -12.66
N ASP A 92 -13.47 -26.66 -11.92
CA ASP A 92 -14.27 -27.89 -11.96
C ASP A 92 -14.89 -28.08 -13.36
N TYR A 93 -15.44 -27.01 -13.95
CA TYR A 93 -15.96 -27.05 -15.32
C TYR A 93 -14.87 -27.37 -16.34
N ARG A 94 -13.66 -26.82 -16.17
CA ARG A 94 -12.52 -27.16 -17.01
C ARG A 94 -12.09 -28.62 -16.84
N ALA A 95 -12.25 -29.19 -15.65
CA ALA A 95 -12.02 -30.61 -15.36
C ALA A 95 -13.16 -31.52 -15.86
N GLY A 96 -14.22 -30.96 -16.45
CA GLY A 96 -15.30 -31.72 -17.10
C GLY A 96 -16.59 -31.83 -16.27
N ALA A 97 -16.75 -31.06 -15.21
CA ALA A 97 -18.02 -31.00 -14.48
C ALA A 97 -19.17 -30.56 -15.41
N ALA A 98 -20.33 -31.21 -15.31
CA ALA A 98 -21.51 -30.86 -16.07
C ALA A 98 -22.38 -29.83 -15.35
N LEU A 99 -23.08 -28.97 -16.10
CA LEU A 99 -24.11 -28.10 -15.54
C LEU A 99 -25.23 -28.95 -14.93
N THR A 100 -25.34 -28.89 -13.61
CA THR A 100 -26.32 -29.66 -12.85
C THR A 100 -27.25 -28.67 -12.14
N PRO A 101 -28.56 -28.64 -12.48
CA PRO A 101 -29.51 -27.78 -11.76
C PRO A 101 -29.59 -28.18 -10.30
N ALA A 102 -29.45 -27.21 -9.40
CA ALA A 102 -29.57 -27.43 -7.97
C ALA A 102 -31.04 -27.29 -7.52
N GLN A 103 -31.42 -28.01 -6.46
CA GLN A 103 -32.78 -28.00 -5.91
C GLN A 103 -32.81 -27.30 -4.55
N GLY A 104 -33.76 -26.37 -4.35
CA GLY A 104 -34.02 -25.73 -3.05
C GLY A 104 -33.66 -24.25 -2.98
N ASN A 105 -33.28 -23.80 -1.79
CA ASN A 105 -32.87 -22.42 -1.54
C ASN A 105 -31.45 -22.18 -2.07
N TYR A 106 -31.21 -21.03 -2.70
CA TYR A 106 -29.88 -20.62 -3.12
C TYR A 106 -29.13 -20.01 -1.93
N PRO A 107 -28.09 -20.66 -1.39
CA PRO A 107 -27.33 -20.12 -0.27
C PRO A 107 -26.38 -19.02 -0.77
N TYR A 108 -26.32 -17.90 -0.09
CA TYR A 108 -25.34 -16.84 -0.33
C TYR A 108 -25.07 -16.10 0.97
N HIS A 109 -23.93 -15.43 1.03
CA HIS A 109 -23.50 -14.64 2.16
C HIS A 109 -23.66 -13.15 1.84
N ILE A 110 -24.18 -12.39 2.81
CA ILE A 110 -24.15 -10.93 2.76
C ILE A 110 -22.86 -10.51 3.46
N PRO A 111 -21.92 -9.88 2.76
CA PRO A 111 -20.64 -9.50 3.35
C PRO A 111 -20.84 -8.35 4.34
N ALA A 112 -20.10 -8.38 5.45
CA ALA A 112 -20.19 -7.33 6.46
C ALA A 112 -19.71 -5.95 5.95
N ALA A 113 -18.71 -5.95 5.07
CA ALA A 113 -18.34 -4.79 4.27
C ALA A 113 -18.89 -4.99 2.85
N THR A 114 -19.50 -3.96 2.28
CA THR A 114 -20.10 -4.07 0.93
C THR A 114 -19.03 -4.34 -0.11
N ILE A 115 -19.22 -5.38 -0.93
CA ILE A 115 -18.34 -5.65 -2.08
C ILE A 115 -18.51 -4.51 -3.10
N PRO A 116 -17.43 -3.99 -3.71
CA PRO A 116 -17.55 -3.04 -4.81
C PRO A 116 -18.43 -3.62 -5.94
N TYR A 117 -19.17 -2.78 -6.66
CA TYR A 117 -19.94 -3.26 -7.81
C TYR A 117 -19.03 -3.98 -8.80
N ILE A 118 -19.40 -5.21 -9.12
CA ILE A 118 -18.64 -6.12 -9.97
C ILE A 118 -19.03 -5.89 -11.42
N MET A 119 -20.34 -5.84 -11.69
CA MET A 119 -20.88 -5.57 -13.01
C MET A 119 -21.17 -4.07 -13.18
N THR A 120 -20.79 -3.51 -14.32
CA THR A 120 -20.88 -2.06 -14.52
C THR A 120 -22.24 -1.62 -15.07
N SER A 121 -22.73 -0.49 -14.60
CA SER A 121 -23.93 0.19 -15.10
C SER A 121 -23.77 1.71 -14.97
N ASN A 122 -24.66 2.49 -15.60
CA ASN A 122 -24.59 3.96 -15.53
C ASN A 122 -24.81 4.51 -14.12
N THR A 123 -25.59 3.83 -13.28
CA THR A 123 -25.90 4.25 -11.91
C THR A 123 -24.97 3.62 -10.87
N HIS A 124 -24.40 2.47 -11.18
CA HIS A 124 -23.45 1.74 -10.34
C HIS A 124 -22.26 1.31 -11.20
N PRO A 125 -21.27 2.21 -11.41
CA PRO A 125 -20.09 1.88 -12.20
C PRO A 125 -19.17 0.94 -11.42
N ALA A 126 -18.74 -0.14 -12.06
CA ALA A 126 -17.73 -1.02 -11.51
C ALA A 126 -16.35 -0.34 -11.55
N ASN A 127 -15.54 -0.57 -10.52
CA ASN A 127 -14.17 -0.05 -10.43
C ASN A 127 -13.21 -1.19 -10.11
N ILE A 128 -12.44 -1.61 -11.11
CA ILE A 128 -11.54 -2.76 -10.98
C ILE A 128 -10.45 -2.55 -9.92
N GLN A 129 -9.99 -1.31 -9.71
CA GLN A 129 -9.02 -1.03 -8.66
C GLN A 129 -9.64 -1.25 -7.27
N ALA A 130 -10.89 -0.85 -7.08
CA ALA A 130 -11.62 -1.07 -5.83
C ALA A 130 -11.91 -2.56 -5.61
N ILE A 131 -12.33 -3.29 -6.65
CA ILE A 131 -12.54 -4.75 -6.61
C ILE A 131 -11.25 -5.45 -6.20
N ARG A 132 -10.14 -5.12 -6.87
CA ARG A 132 -8.81 -5.65 -6.57
C ARG A 132 -8.41 -5.36 -5.13
N GLN A 133 -8.51 -4.11 -4.68
CA GLN A 133 -8.20 -3.72 -3.30
C GLN A 133 -9.05 -4.45 -2.27
N TYR A 134 -10.35 -4.62 -2.52
CA TYR A 134 -11.25 -5.33 -1.62
C TYR A 134 -10.82 -6.78 -1.46
N PHE A 135 -10.65 -7.51 -2.56
CA PHE A 135 -10.33 -8.94 -2.50
C PHE A 135 -8.87 -9.24 -2.16
N CYS A 136 -7.98 -8.25 -2.23
CA CYS A 136 -6.60 -8.32 -1.73
C CYS A 136 -6.46 -7.95 -0.24
N SER A 137 -7.56 -7.59 0.43
CA SER A 137 -7.54 -7.19 1.82
C SER A 137 -7.57 -8.40 2.76
N GLU A 138 -6.96 -8.26 3.94
CA GLU A 138 -7.08 -9.24 5.03
C GLU A 138 -8.55 -9.50 5.40
N PHE A 139 -9.40 -8.48 5.29
CA PHE A 139 -10.83 -8.61 5.52
C PHE A 139 -11.47 -9.64 4.57
N ALA A 140 -11.14 -9.61 3.27
CA ALA A 140 -11.69 -10.55 2.31
C ALA A 140 -11.20 -11.98 2.59
N ALA A 141 -9.93 -12.17 2.97
CA ALA A 141 -9.43 -13.47 3.41
C ALA A 141 -10.20 -14.01 4.63
N LYS A 142 -10.43 -13.18 5.65
CA LYS A 142 -11.21 -13.58 6.84
C LYS A 142 -12.67 -13.87 6.51
N MET A 143 -13.29 -13.05 5.68
CA MET A 143 -14.66 -13.27 5.19
C MET A 143 -14.78 -14.63 4.47
N VAL A 144 -13.77 -15.01 3.70
CA VAL A 144 -13.73 -16.32 3.03
C VAL A 144 -13.45 -17.44 4.01
N SER A 145 -12.53 -17.25 4.97
CA SER A 145 -12.27 -18.19 6.06
C SER A 145 -13.55 -18.52 6.84
N ASP A 146 -14.30 -17.50 7.28
CA ASP A 146 -15.56 -17.66 8.00
C ASP A 146 -16.63 -18.40 7.17
N ALA A 147 -16.72 -18.10 5.88
CA ALA A 147 -17.73 -18.69 4.99
C ALA A 147 -17.40 -20.14 4.59
N THR A 148 -16.12 -20.47 4.45
CA THR A 148 -15.66 -21.79 4.00
C THR A 148 -15.32 -22.74 5.14
N GLY A 149 -15.07 -22.21 6.34
CA GLY A 149 -14.58 -22.95 7.49
C GLY A 149 -13.08 -23.31 7.43
N LEU A 150 -12.35 -22.79 6.44
CA LEU A 150 -10.88 -22.91 6.39
C LEU A 150 -10.25 -21.90 7.35
N GLU A 151 -9.19 -22.29 8.04
CA GLU A 151 -8.45 -21.39 8.93
C GLU A 151 -7.83 -20.24 8.12
N TYR A 152 -7.88 -19.02 8.66
CA TYR A 152 -7.36 -17.83 8.00
C TYR A 152 -5.87 -17.98 7.65
N GLU A 153 -5.09 -18.56 8.56
CA GLU A 153 -3.67 -18.83 8.40
C GLU A 153 -3.38 -19.71 7.19
N THR A 154 -4.25 -20.68 6.89
CA THR A 154 -4.16 -21.53 5.69
C THR A 154 -4.47 -20.76 4.41
N LEU A 155 -5.23 -19.66 4.46
CA LEU A 155 -5.50 -18.86 3.28
C LEU A 155 -4.35 -17.91 2.92
N ILE A 156 -3.44 -17.65 3.86
CA ILE A 156 -2.37 -16.64 3.72
C ILE A 156 -0.95 -17.21 3.79
N ASP A 157 -0.81 -18.53 3.90
CA ASP A 157 0.48 -19.25 3.95
C ASP A 157 1.15 -19.40 2.57
N GLY A 158 0.50 -18.93 1.50
CA GLY A 158 1.01 -19.00 0.13
C GLY A 158 0.71 -20.31 -0.61
N ASP A 159 0.19 -21.34 0.06
CA ASP A 159 -0.15 -22.64 -0.56
C ASP A 159 -1.52 -22.61 -1.26
N TYR A 160 -2.33 -21.58 -1.00
CA TYR A 160 -3.67 -21.43 -1.54
C TYR A 160 -3.88 -20.09 -2.25
N LYS A 161 -4.84 -20.10 -3.18
CA LYS A 161 -5.32 -18.91 -3.92
C LYS A 161 -6.83 -18.81 -3.85
N LEU A 162 -7.35 -17.59 -3.93
CA LEU A 162 -8.77 -17.34 -4.15
C LEU A 162 -9.04 -17.20 -5.64
N VAL A 163 -9.96 -18.02 -6.15
CA VAL A 163 -10.55 -17.89 -7.47
C VAL A 163 -11.87 -17.14 -7.34
N ILE A 164 -11.96 -16.00 -8.00
CA ILE A 164 -13.10 -15.07 -7.90
C ILE A 164 -13.81 -15.04 -9.25
N GLU A 165 -15.06 -15.47 -9.26
CA GLU A 165 -15.91 -15.48 -10.46
C GLU A 165 -17.07 -14.51 -10.28
N PRO A 166 -17.32 -13.57 -11.20
CA PRO A 166 -18.46 -12.66 -11.10
C PRO A 166 -19.77 -13.44 -11.28
N ILE A 167 -20.77 -13.10 -10.46
CA ILE A 167 -22.13 -13.64 -10.53
C ILE A 167 -23.09 -12.55 -11.00
N CYS A 168 -23.98 -12.90 -11.93
CA CYS A 168 -25.10 -12.07 -12.33
C CYS A 168 -26.41 -12.63 -11.77
N TYR A 169 -27.22 -11.77 -11.13
CA TYR A 169 -28.58 -12.09 -10.69
C TYR A 169 -29.60 -11.41 -11.61
N PHE A 170 -30.21 -12.16 -12.53
CA PHE A 170 -31.01 -11.60 -13.63
C PHE A 170 -32.32 -12.35 -13.84
N THR A 171 -33.27 -11.70 -14.53
CA THR A 171 -34.52 -12.33 -14.94
C THR A 171 -34.38 -12.81 -16.38
N TYR A 172 -34.72 -14.07 -16.65
CA TYR A 172 -34.78 -14.66 -17.99
C TYR A 172 -36.06 -15.48 -18.12
N GLN A 173 -36.84 -15.20 -19.16
CA GLN A 173 -38.19 -15.75 -19.37
C GLN A 173 -39.09 -15.68 -18.11
N GLY A 174 -38.98 -14.58 -17.36
CA GLY A 174 -39.78 -14.32 -16.15
C GLY A 174 -39.30 -15.00 -14.88
N ASN A 175 -38.32 -15.90 -14.97
CA ASN A 175 -37.70 -16.56 -13.82
C ASN A 175 -36.40 -15.86 -13.42
N PHE A 176 -36.07 -15.88 -12.12
CA PHE A 176 -34.89 -15.22 -11.59
C PHE A 176 -33.74 -16.22 -11.47
N TYR A 177 -32.58 -15.90 -12.04
CA TYR A 177 -31.41 -16.78 -12.15
C TYR A 177 -30.20 -16.16 -11.47
N ALA A 178 -29.32 -17.03 -10.96
CA ALA A 178 -27.95 -16.70 -10.59
C ALA A 178 -26.99 -17.56 -11.41
N MET A 179 -26.07 -16.93 -12.13
CA MET A 179 -25.04 -17.64 -12.91
C MET A 179 -23.71 -16.89 -12.87
N THR A 180 -22.61 -17.63 -12.79
CA THR A 180 -21.28 -17.13 -13.16
C THR A 180 -21.17 -16.94 -14.67
N ALA A 181 -20.14 -16.23 -15.13
CA ALA A 181 -19.88 -16.10 -16.57
C ALA A 181 -19.72 -17.48 -17.25
N THR A 182 -19.03 -18.40 -16.60
CA THR A 182 -18.78 -19.76 -17.11
C THR A 182 -20.09 -20.55 -17.22
N GLU A 183 -20.93 -20.51 -16.18
CA GLU A 183 -22.24 -21.18 -16.17
C GLU A 183 -23.16 -20.63 -17.25
N ALA A 184 -23.19 -19.31 -17.41
CA ALA A 184 -24.02 -18.65 -18.43
C ALA A 184 -23.60 -19.02 -19.85
N ALA A 185 -22.29 -19.10 -20.13
CA ALA A 185 -21.76 -19.52 -21.44
C ALA A 185 -22.09 -20.99 -21.73
N LEU A 186 -21.86 -21.89 -20.78
CA LEU A 186 -22.19 -23.32 -20.92
C LEU A 186 -23.70 -23.53 -21.12
N TYR A 187 -24.53 -22.82 -20.36
CA TYR A 187 -25.99 -22.88 -20.51
C TYR A 187 -26.42 -22.34 -21.86
N ASN A 188 -25.80 -21.25 -22.34
CA ASN A 188 -26.07 -20.71 -23.65
C ASN A 188 -25.76 -21.71 -24.78
N GLN A 189 -24.61 -22.41 -24.70
CA GLN A 189 -24.26 -23.48 -25.63
C GLN A 189 -25.29 -24.62 -25.63
N LEU A 190 -25.70 -25.10 -24.44
CA LEU A 190 -26.73 -26.15 -24.31
C LEU A 190 -28.11 -25.72 -24.82
N SER A 191 -28.46 -24.44 -24.66
CA SER A 191 -29.74 -23.89 -25.12
C SER A 191 -29.76 -23.50 -26.60
N GLY A 192 -28.64 -23.69 -27.33
CA GLY A 192 -28.53 -23.30 -28.74
C GLY A 192 -28.53 -21.78 -28.95
N GLY A 193 -28.00 -21.01 -28.00
CA GLY A 193 -27.91 -19.54 -28.09
C GLY A 193 -29.11 -18.77 -27.54
N ALA A 194 -30.09 -19.45 -26.92
CA ALA A 194 -31.34 -18.83 -26.49
C ALA A 194 -31.12 -17.76 -25.41
N LEU A 195 -30.20 -17.99 -24.46
CA LEU A 195 -29.92 -17.04 -23.38
C LEU A 195 -29.33 -15.73 -23.94
N VAL A 196 -28.32 -15.83 -24.81
CA VAL A 196 -27.67 -14.68 -25.45
C VAL A 196 -28.63 -13.95 -26.40
N SER A 197 -29.56 -14.65 -27.05
CA SER A 197 -30.56 -13.99 -27.91
C SER A 197 -31.42 -12.98 -27.14
N MET A 198 -31.64 -13.21 -25.84
CA MET A 198 -32.47 -12.36 -24.98
C MET A 198 -31.66 -11.35 -24.18
N LEU A 199 -30.46 -11.71 -23.72
CA LEU A 199 -29.62 -10.89 -22.83
C LEU A 199 -28.18 -10.75 -23.33
N PRO A 200 -27.96 -10.33 -24.58
CA PRO A 200 -26.67 -10.52 -25.22
C PRO A 200 -25.55 -9.70 -24.58
N ASN A 201 -25.82 -8.45 -24.20
CA ASN A 201 -24.80 -7.61 -23.56
C ASN A 201 -24.54 -8.00 -22.10
N VAL A 202 -25.54 -8.56 -21.40
CA VAL A 202 -25.33 -9.03 -20.02
C VAL A 202 -24.40 -10.24 -20.06
N ILE A 203 -24.69 -11.21 -20.94
CA ILE A 203 -24.07 -12.54 -20.94
C ILE A 203 -22.74 -12.57 -21.70
N GLN A 204 -22.64 -11.89 -22.85
CA GLN A 204 -21.44 -11.93 -23.70
C GLN A 204 -20.59 -10.66 -23.61
N LYS A 205 -20.84 -9.77 -22.64
CA LYS A 205 -20.04 -8.55 -22.50
C LYS A 205 -19.87 -8.12 -21.06
N ASN A 206 -20.92 -7.74 -20.35
CA ASN A 206 -20.82 -7.16 -19.01
C ASN A 206 -20.33 -8.18 -17.97
N LEU A 207 -21.01 -9.31 -17.84
CA LEU A 207 -20.66 -10.36 -16.89
C LEU A 207 -19.26 -10.95 -17.11
N PRO A 208 -18.88 -11.42 -18.32
CA PRO A 208 -17.57 -12.06 -18.52
C PRO A 208 -16.40 -11.08 -18.45
N LEU A 209 -16.59 -9.82 -18.86
CA LEU A 209 -15.53 -8.81 -18.79
C LEU A 209 -15.49 -8.07 -17.46
N ALA A 210 -16.39 -8.38 -16.51
CA ALA A 210 -16.37 -7.77 -15.18
C ALA A 210 -15.04 -8.05 -14.45
N ILE A 211 -14.51 -9.27 -14.60
CA ILE A 211 -13.23 -9.70 -14.04
C ILE A 211 -12.56 -10.68 -15.02
N PHE A 212 -11.31 -10.43 -15.39
CA PHE A 212 -10.45 -11.32 -16.19
C PHE A 212 -8.98 -11.20 -15.77
N LEU A 213 -8.11 -12.13 -16.16
CA LEU A 213 -6.71 -12.14 -15.71
C LEU A 213 -5.80 -11.18 -16.50
N GLU A 214 -4.90 -10.48 -15.80
CA GLU A 214 -3.82 -9.67 -16.38
C GLU A 214 -2.61 -10.54 -16.82
N LYS A 215 -2.40 -11.65 -16.12
CA LYS A 215 -1.34 -12.62 -16.36
C LYS A 215 -1.93 -14.03 -16.34
N GLY A 216 -1.40 -14.94 -17.15
CA GLY A 216 -1.85 -16.33 -17.12
C GLY A 216 -1.57 -16.97 -15.76
N ASP A 217 -2.54 -17.68 -15.20
CA ASP A 217 -2.45 -18.34 -13.90
C ASP A 217 -3.47 -19.49 -13.81
N LEU A 218 -3.17 -20.52 -13.00
CA LEU A 218 -3.97 -21.73 -12.82
C LEU A 218 -4.46 -22.34 -14.14
N GLY A 219 -3.66 -22.28 -15.21
CA GLY A 219 -4.00 -22.81 -16.54
C GLY A 219 -4.99 -21.98 -17.37
N PHE A 220 -5.36 -20.77 -16.94
CA PHE A 220 -6.12 -19.81 -17.75
C PHE A 220 -5.19 -18.72 -18.30
N PRO A 221 -5.34 -18.30 -19.57
CA PRO A 221 -4.52 -17.25 -20.16
C PRO A 221 -4.96 -15.85 -19.69
N ALA A 222 -4.06 -14.88 -19.78
CA ALA A 222 -4.41 -13.47 -19.68
C ALA A 222 -5.32 -13.05 -20.84
N TRP A 223 -6.25 -12.14 -20.61
CA TRP A 223 -7.09 -11.59 -21.68
C TRP A 223 -6.41 -10.37 -22.32
N THR A 224 -6.20 -10.44 -23.63
CA THR A 224 -5.61 -9.36 -24.44
C THR A 224 -6.58 -8.81 -25.49
N GLY A 225 -7.82 -9.31 -25.51
CA GLY A 225 -8.86 -8.88 -26.44
C GLY A 225 -9.59 -7.62 -25.97
N PRO A 226 -10.66 -7.22 -26.68
CA PRO A 226 -11.44 -6.04 -26.32
C PRO A 226 -12.04 -6.14 -24.93
N THR A 227 -12.08 -5.02 -24.20
CA THR A 227 -12.66 -4.92 -22.85
C THR A 227 -14.07 -4.31 -22.87
N ASN A 228 -14.59 -3.93 -24.03
CA ASN A 228 -15.88 -3.27 -24.18
C ASN A 228 -16.69 -3.76 -25.40
N GLU A 229 -16.41 -4.96 -25.90
CA GLU A 229 -17.15 -5.60 -26.99
C GLU A 229 -17.75 -6.94 -26.57
N ARG A 230 -18.59 -7.52 -27.42
CA ARG A 230 -19.11 -8.87 -27.16
C ARG A 230 -18.03 -9.91 -27.44
N VAL A 231 -17.99 -10.94 -26.60
CA VAL A 231 -17.09 -12.09 -26.68
C VAL A 231 -17.90 -13.37 -26.92
N THR A 232 -17.27 -14.41 -27.47
CA THR A 232 -17.94 -15.70 -27.71
C THR A 232 -17.99 -16.56 -26.46
N ASP A 233 -18.89 -17.54 -26.40
CA ASP A 233 -18.99 -18.47 -25.28
C ASP A 233 -17.68 -19.24 -25.07
N GLU A 234 -16.97 -19.60 -26.14
CA GLU A 234 -15.66 -20.25 -26.07
C GLU A 234 -14.60 -19.36 -25.41
N GLN A 235 -14.60 -18.06 -25.72
CA GLN A 235 -13.71 -17.09 -25.08
C GLN A 235 -14.04 -16.91 -23.60
N ILE A 236 -15.35 -16.91 -23.26
CA ILE A 236 -15.80 -16.85 -21.88
C ILE A 236 -15.30 -18.06 -21.10
N ILE A 237 -15.53 -19.26 -21.62
CA ILE A 237 -15.15 -20.52 -20.98
C ILE A 237 -13.63 -20.61 -20.83
N SER A 238 -12.86 -20.21 -21.84
CA SER A 238 -11.40 -20.38 -21.85
C SER A 238 -10.61 -19.31 -21.10
N ALA A 239 -11.10 -18.07 -20.94
CA ALA A 239 -10.27 -16.96 -20.46
C ALA A 239 -10.94 -15.88 -19.58
N LEU A 240 -12.27 -15.75 -19.60
CA LEU A 240 -12.96 -14.61 -18.97
C LEU A 240 -13.82 -15.03 -17.77
N GLY A 241 -14.28 -14.03 -17.02
CA GLY A 241 -15.10 -14.22 -15.81
C GLY A 241 -14.33 -14.86 -14.67
N ILE A 242 -13.06 -14.51 -14.52
CA ILE A 242 -12.17 -15.06 -13.48
C ILE A 242 -11.11 -14.03 -13.05
N GLY A 243 -10.98 -13.84 -11.75
CA GLY A 243 -9.88 -13.16 -11.09
C GLY A 243 -9.20 -14.10 -10.11
N ILE A 244 -7.90 -13.91 -9.89
CA ILE A 244 -7.14 -14.73 -8.93
C ILE A 244 -6.46 -13.82 -7.91
N VAL A 245 -6.59 -14.15 -6.63
CA VAL A 245 -5.84 -13.50 -5.54
C VAL A 245 -4.92 -14.53 -4.90
N SER A 246 -3.63 -14.22 -4.88
CA SER A 246 -2.65 -14.97 -4.10
C SER A 246 -2.34 -14.15 -2.86
N TYR A 247 -2.63 -14.67 -1.67
CA TYR A 247 -2.04 -14.12 -0.46
C TYR A 247 -0.62 -14.67 -0.44
N LYS A 248 0.37 -13.80 -0.59
CA LYS A 248 1.74 -14.23 -0.30
C LYS A 248 1.77 -14.61 1.18
N ASP A 249 2.68 -15.52 1.54
CA ASP A 249 3.27 -15.56 2.87
C ASP A 249 3.39 -14.11 3.33
N LEU A 250 2.45 -13.66 4.16
CA LEU A 250 2.72 -12.52 4.99
C LEU A 250 3.94 -13.03 5.74
N PRO A 251 5.14 -12.42 5.61
CA PRO A 251 6.18 -12.72 6.56
C PRO A 251 5.49 -12.62 7.91
N ALA A 252 5.42 -13.78 8.61
CA ALA A 252 4.57 -13.99 9.78
C ALA A 252 4.55 -12.68 10.55
N PRO A 253 3.36 -12.05 10.71
CA PRO A 253 3.18 -10.59 10.79
C PRO A 253 4.46 -10.02 11.34
N GLU A 254 5.31 -9.48 10.46
CA GLU A 254 6.70 -9.17 10.81
C GLU A 254 6.65 -8.62 12.22
N ILE A 255 7.24 -9.35 13.16
CA ILE A 255 7.14 -9.02 14.58
C ILE A 255 7.80 -7.66 14.69
N GLU A 256 7.01 -6.60 14.50
CA GLU A 256 7.46 -5.23 14.59
C GLU A 256 6.93 -4.64 15.89
N ALA A 257 7.27 -5.30 16.97
CA ALA A 257 8.14 -4.56 17.85
C ALA A 257 9.53 -5.18 17.71
N PRO A 258 10.34 -4.81 16.69
CA PRO A 258 11.75 -5.04 16.83
C PRO A 258 12.17 -4.09 17.97
N ASP A 259 13.41 -4.20 18.38
CA ASP A 259 14.01 -3.07 19.05
C ASP A 259 13.91 -1.85 18.11
N VAL A 260 12.99 -0.92 18.39
CA VAL A 260 12.75 0.22 17.50
C VAL A 260 13.89 1.20 17.71
N VAL A 261 14.66 1.44 16.67
CA VAL A 261 15.77 2.39 16.72
C VAL A 261 15.24 3.79 16.46
N TYR A 262 15.31 4.64 17.49
CA TYR A 262 15.07 6.08 17.38
C TYR A 262 16.37 6.85 17.58
N ARG A 263 16.39 8.11 17.16
CA ARG A 263 17.56 8.98 17.29
C ARG A 263 17.37 9.89 18.49
N VAL A 264 18.47 10.30 19.11
CA VAL A 264 18.44 11.29 20.20
C VAL A 264 17.76 12.59 19.76
N ASP A 265 17.01 13.22 20.68
CA ASP A 265 16.41 14.55 20.49
C ASP A 265 15.48 14.69 19.26
N THR A 266 14.66 13.67 18.99
CA THR A 266 13.70 13.65 17.87
C THR A 266 12.27 13.38 18.32
N ASP A 267 11.29 13.91 17.58
CA ASP A 267 9.89 13.50 17.75
C ASP A 267 9.68 12.14 17.06
N VAL A 268 9.02 11.21 17.72
CA VAL A 268 8.81 9.86 17.18
C VAL A 268 7.36 9.42 17.35
N ILE A 269 6.97 8.45 16.54
CA ILE A 269 5.69 7.76 16.68
C ILE A 269 5.97 6.31 17.00
N THR A 270 5.36 5.85 18.09
CA THR A 270 5.36 4.44 18.48
C THR A 270 3.95 3.92 18.34
N SER A 271 3.80 2.80 17.64
CA SER A 271 2.51 2.19 17.33
C SER A 271 2.47 0.72 17.74
N ILE A 272 1.26 0.21 17.93
CA ILE A 272 0.93 -1.20 18.03
C ILE A 272 -0.32 -1.48 17.20
N THR A 273 -0.54 -2.74 16.84
CA THR A 273 -1.81 -3.17 16.26
C THR A 273 -2.74 -3.67 17.35
N LEU A 274 -3.92 -3.05 17.48
CA LEU A 274 -4.99 -3.50 18.34
C LEU A 274 -5.95 -4.38 17.54
N ASN A 275 -6.19 -5.59 18.04
CA ASN A 275 -7.17 -6.51 17.49
C ASN A 275 -8.32 -6.70 18.49
N SER A 276 -9.54 -6.85 18.00
CA SER A 276 -10.68 -7.18 18.86
C SER A 276 -11.61 -8.19 18.20
N ARG A 277 -11.95 -9.27 18.91
CA ARG A 277 -12.96 -10.25 18.49
C ARG A 277 -14.39 -9.76 18.66
N ARG A 278 -14.59 -8.75 19.50
CA ARG A 278 -15.89 -8.11 19.73
C ARG A 278 -15.90 -6.72 19.15
N ARG A 279 -17.06 -6.25 18.70
CA ARG A 279 -17.23 -4.86 18.29
C ARG A 279 -16.91 -3.93 19.46
N LEU A 280 -16.17 -2.87 19.18
CA LEU A 280 -15.90 -1.78 20.10
C LEU A 280 -16.77 -0.60 19.68
N THR A 281 -17.71 -0.23 20.54
CA THR A 281 -18.69 0.83 20.27
C THR A 281 -18.32 2.08 21.08
N PRO A 282 -18.86 3.26 20.75
CA PRO A 282 -18.75 4.45 21.60
C PRO A 282 -19.22 4.23 23.04
N SER A 283 -20.17 3.31 23.28
CA SER A 283 -20.65 2.93 24.62
C SER A 283 -19.75 1.93 25.36
N SER A 284 -18.93 1.15 24.64
CA SER A 284 -17.93 0.23 25.20
C SER A 284 -16.64 0.28 24.37
N PRO A 285 -15.89 1.40 24.43
CA PRO A 285 -14.74 1.58 23.57
C PRO A 285 -13.51 0.79 24.04
N GLY A 286 -12.60 0.55 23.10
CA GLY A 286 -11.23 0.14 23.38
C GLY A 286 -10.40 1.26 23.99
N LYS A 287 -9.42 0.87 24.79
CA LYS A 287 -8.40 1.78 25.32
C LYS A 287 -7.04 1.10 25.29
N VAL A 288 -6.03 1.86 24.89
CA VAL A 288 -4.62 1.44 24.89
C VAL A 288 -3.82 2.46 25.69
N THR A 289 -2.99 1.98 26.60
CA THR A 289 -2.10 2.82 27.42
C THR A 289 -0.66 2.42 27.19
N PHE A 290 0.16 3.38 26.75
CA PHE A 290 1.60 3.23 26.59
C PHE A 290 2.30 3.84 27.81
N TYR A 291 3.21 3.07 28.40
CA TYR A 291 4.10 3.50 29.47
C TYR A 291 5.50 3.64 28.88
N ILE A 292 5.97 4.88 28.75
CA ILE A 292 7.25 5.22 28.14
C ILE A 292 8.03 6.06 29.16
N LYS A 293 9.06 5.46 29.77
CA LYS A 293 9.78 6.02 30.92
C LYS A 293 8.80 6.40 32.05
N ASP A 294 8.85 7.64 32.52
CA ASP A 294 8.00 8.17 33.59
C ASP A 294 6.68 8.76 33.08
N ARG A 295 6.40 8.65 31.78
CA ARG A 295 5.18 9.20 31.15
C ARG A 295 4.22 8.09 30.75
N THR A 296 2.93 8.39 30.91
CA THR A 296 1.84 7.52 30.50
C THR A 296 1.02 8.21 29.41
N TYR A 297 0.90 7.57 28.26
CA TYR A 297 0.11 8.03 27.12
C TYR A 297 -1.12 7.15 26.98
N ARG A 298 -2.32 7.75 26.86
CA ARG A 298 -3.58 7.01 26.79
C ARG A 298 -4.28 7.34 25.48
N VAL A 299 -4.57 6.30 24.70
CA VAL A 299 -5.46 6.37 23.54
C VAL A 299 -6.78 5.75 23.95
N THR A 300 -7.86 6.53 23.85
CA THR A 300 -9.20 6.14 24.32
C THR A 300 -10.21 6.32 23.19
N ASN A 301 -11.44 5.86 23.41
CA ASN A 301 -12.54 5.95 22.44
C ASN A 301 -12.22 5.22 21.13
N ILE A 302 -11.45 4.13 21.21
CA ILE A 302 -11.16 3.30 20.05
C ILE A 302 -12.42 2.49 19.75
N VAL A 303 -12.95 2.66 18.55
CA VAL A 303 -14.09 1.92 18.04
C VAL A 303 -13.62 1.08 16.86
N MET A 304 -14.21 -0.09 16.65
CA MET A 304 -13.93 -0.94 15.49
C MET A 304 -15.00 -2.04 15.41
N PRO A 305 -15.27 -2.60 14.21
CA PRO A 305 -16.15 -3.76 14.08
C PRO A 305 -15.59 -4.97 14.84
N SER A 306 -16.44 -5.98 15.03
CA SER A 306 -15.96 -7.29 15.50
C SER A 306 -14.92 -7.86 14.53
N TYR A 307 -13.95 -8.60 15.04
CA TYR A 307 -12.89 -9.28 14.29
C TYR A 307 -12.01 -8.36 13.42
N SER A 308 -11.98 -7.07 13.75
CA SER A 308 -11.20 -6.07 13.04
C SER A 308 -9.92 -5.71 13.78
N SER A 309 -9.01 -5.05 13.06
CA SER A 309 -7.75 -4.52 13.58
C SER A 309 -7.65 -3.02 13.31
N GLN A 310 -6.83 -2.34 14.11
CA GLN A 310 -6.46 -0.95 13.88
C GLN A 310 -5.08 -0.67 14.44
N VAL A 311 -4.29 0.14 13.74
CA VAL A 311 -3.07 0.73 14.31
C VAL A 311 -3.45 1.75 15.39
N VAL A 312 -2.77 1.69 16.52
CA VAL A 312 -2.91 2.60 17.64
C VAL A 312 -1.54 3.12 18.01
N TRP A 313 -1.37 4.44 18.13
CA TRP A 313 -0.06 5.03 18.29
C TRP A 313 -0.05 6.23 19.24
N VAL A 314 1.16 6.59 19.65
CA VAL A 314 1.44 7.79 20.45
C VAL A 314 2.63 8.53 19.84
N LYS A 315 2.54 9.87 19.84
CA LYS A 315 3.64 10.75 19.46
C LYS A 315 4.34 11.25 20.72
N TRP A 316 5.66 11.11 20.79
CA TRP A 316 6.47 11.52 21.93
C TRP A 316 7.86 11.96 21.49
N HIS A 317 8.64 12.53 22.41
CA HIS A 317 9.97 13.08 22.13
C HIS A 317 11.05 12.25 22.81
N THR A 318 12.08 11.87 22.06
CA THR A 318 13.17 11.02 22.57
C THR A 318 14.12 11.80 23.49
N PRO A 319 14.84 11.12 24.38
CA PRO A 319 15.90 11.74 25.18
C PRO A 319 17.07 12.23 24.33
N SER A 320 17.85 13.17 24.87
CA SER A 320 19.04 13.71 24.22
C SER A 320 20.29 12.83 24.33
N THR A 321 20.22 11.71 25.06
CA THR A 321 21.35 10.79 25.27
C THR A 321 20.97 9.37 24.86
N PRO A 322 21.89 8.62 24.24
CA PRO A 322 21.65 7.22 23.89
C PRO A 322 21.30 6.37 25.11
N GLN A 323 20.27 5.55 24.99
CA GLN A 323 19.83 4.60 26.02
C GLN A 323 18.73 3.68 25.47
N ASP A 324 18.51 2.56 26.14
CA ASP A 324 17.38 1.68 25.84
C ASP A 324 16.18 2.04 26.72
N ILE A 325 15.01 2.19 26.10
CA ILE A 325 13.76 2.48 26.78
C ILE A 325 12.82 1.30 26.63
N ARG A 326 12.48 0.66 27.75
CA ARG A 326 11.42 -0.34 27.78
C ARG A 326 10.05 0.33 27.71
N ILE A 327 9.29 0.05 26.66
CA ILE A 327 7.93 0.51 26.44
C ILE A 327 6.98 -0.62 26.83
N ARG A 328 6.01 -0.32 27.72
CA ARG A 328 4.95 -1.27 28.11
C ARG A 328 3.60 -0.79 27.61
N VAL A 329 2.76 -1.71 27.18
CA VAL A 329 1.44 -1.43 26.61
C VAL A 329 0.38 -2.22 27.36
N SER A 330 -0.71 -1.56 27.74
CA SER A 330 -1.88 -2.18 28.36
C SER A 330 -3.13 -1.90 27.54
N VAL A 331 -3.92 -2.94 27.30
CA VAL A 331 -5.14 -2.88 26.48
C VAL A 331 -6.34 -3.26 27.32
N SER A 332 -7.40 -2.45 27.29
CA SER A 332 -8.72 -2.81 27.82
C SER A 332 -9.69 -2.95 26.64
N SER A 333 -10.24 -4.16 26.42
CA SER A 333 -11.16 -4.48 25.32
C SER A 333 -10.51 -4.85 23.98
N GLY A 334 -9.54 -5.75 24.00
CA GLY A 334 -8.89 -6.29 22.79
C GLY A 334 -7.64 -7.08 23.16
N ASN A 335 -6.86 -7.47 22.16
CA ASN A 335 -5.52 -8.00 22.34
C ASN A 335 -4.57 -7.33 21.34
N THR A 336 -3.29 -7.44 21.64
CA THR A 336 -2.19 -7.04 20.77
C THR A 336 -1.12 -8.13 20.87
N SER A 337 -0.32 -8.31 19.82
CA SER A 337 0.73 -9.33 19.79
C SER A 337 1.79 -9.09 20.85
N GLU A 338 2.18 -7.82 21.06
CA GLU A 338 3.25 -7.44 21.98
C GLU A 338 2.78 -6.38 22.98
N THR A 339 3.06 -6.63 24.25
CA THR A 339 2.73 -5.71 25.35
C THR A 339 3.97 -5.10 26.00
N GLU A 340 5.17 -5.51 25.57
CA GLU A 340 6.43 -4.95 26.04
C GLU A 340 7.49 -5.04 24.94
N PHE A 341 8.22 -3.96 24.68
CA PHE A 341 9.34 -3.94 23.73
C PHE A 341 10.36 -2.86 24.07
N ILE A 342 11.54 -2.91 23.46
CA ILE A 342 12.62 -1.95 23.69
C ILE A 342 12.66 -0.95 22.53
N ALA A 343 12.76 0.34 22.86
CA ALA A 343 13.14 1.38 21.92
C ALA A 343 14.59 1.77 22.21
N ARG A 344 15.50 1.49 21.26
CA ARG A 344 16.91 1.85 21.35
C ARG A 344 17.09 3.28 20.85
N ILE A 345 17.59 4.16 21.71
CA ILE A 345 17.87 5.55 21.34
C ILE A 345 19.35 5.64 20.98
N GLU A 346 19.66 5.97 19.74
CA GLU A 346 21.03 6.01 19.20
C GLU A 346 21.43 7.44 18.81
N SER A 347 22.74 7.72 18.87
CA SER A 347 23.34 8.93 18.33
C SER A 347 24.05 8.60 17.03
N LEU A 348 23.90 9.45 16.02
CA LEU A 348 24.66 9.35 14.77
C LEU A 348 25.85 10.33 14.74
N ASP A 349 26.03 11.11 15.82
CA ASP A 349 27.06 12.15 15.94
C ASP A 349 28.39 11.61 16.48
N GLU A 350 28.84 10.49 15.92
CA GLU A 350 30.03 9.78 16.40
C GLU A 350 31.25 9.94 15.47
N ASN A 351 31.05 10.50 14.28
CA ASN A 351 32.07 10.63 13.24
C ASN A 351 32.39 12.11 12.94
N PRO A 352 33.48 12.67 13.52
CA PRO A 352 33.98 13.97 13.11
C PRO A 352 34.52 13.91 11.67
N PRO A 353 34.42 15.01 10.88
CA PRO A 353 35.02 15.10 9.54
C PRO A 353 36.47 14.63 9.53
N PRO A 354 36.94 13.93 8.48
CA PRO A 354 38.36 13.63 8.34
C PRO A 354 39.17 14.91 8.16
N ASP A 355 40.43 14.88 8.59
CA ASP A 355 41.43 15.93 8.35
C ASP A 355 42.33 15.52 7.16
N PRO A 356 41.96 15.84 5.91
CA PRO A 356 42.75 15.44 4.76
C PRO A 356 44.10 16.14 4.77
N GLN A 357 45.17 15.34 4.71
CA GLN A 357 46.53 15.85 4.60
C GLN A 357 46.96 15.89 3.13
N ALA A 358 47.80 16.85 2.79
CA ALA A 358 48.41 16.89 1.45
C ALA A 358 49.19 15.60 1.14
N THR A 359 49.71 14.89 2.15
CA THR A 359 50.46 13.64 1.96
C THR A 359 49.58 12.38 1.83
N ASP A 360 48.26 12.51 1.91
CA ASP A 360 47.37 11.35 1.83
C ASP A 360 47.44 10.69 0.44
N THR A 361 47.43 9.36 0.41
CA THR A 361 47.41 8.60 -0.84
C THR A 361 46.53 7.36 -0.70
N ASN A 362 45.85 6.99 -1.78
CA ASN A 362 45.13 5.72 -1.87
C ASN A 362 45.27 5.10 -3.27
N PRO A 363 46.43 4.48 -3.57
CA PRO A 363 46.72 3.96 -4.91
C PRO A 363 45.85 2.77 -5.31
N ARG A 364 45.07 2.19 -4.39
CA ARG A 364 44.16 1.06 -4.65
C ARG A 364 42.69 1.49 -4.72
N PHE A 365 42.42 2.79 -4.71
CA PHE A 365 41.06 3.30 -4.81
C PHE A 365 40.45 2.96 -6.17
N THR A 366 39.18 2.60 -6.13
CA THR A 366 38.34 2.37 -7.31
C THR A 366 36.97 2.94 -7.02
N MET A 367 36.36 3.58 -8.02
CA MET A 367 35.03 4.17 -7.88
C MET A 367 33.99 3.14 -7.43
N PRO A 368 33.34 3.34 -6.27
CA PRO A 368 32.26 2.47 -5.81
C PRO A 368 30.96 2.77 -6.57
N SER A 369 30.09 1.76 -6.68
CA SER A 369 28.69 1.98 -7.05
C SER A 369 27.93 2.62 -5.90
N LEU A 370 26.93 3.45 -6.20
CA LEU A 370 26.03 3.99 -5.18
C LEU A 370 25.35 2.86 -4.37
N PRO A 371 25.14 3.05 -3.06
CA PRO A 371 24.38 2.11 -2.23
C PRO A 371 22.96 1.93 -2.74
N ARG A 372 22.41 0.72 -2.54
CA ARG A 372 21.00 0.41 -2.79
C ARG A 372 20.26 0.14 -1.49
N ASP A 373 20.43 1.04 -0.53
CA ASP A 373 19.79 0.89 0.78
C ASP A 373 18.26 0.97 0.63
N THR A 374 17.56 0.18 1.44
CA THR A 374 16.10 0.21 1.51
C THR A 374 15.61 1.60 1.90
N GLN A 375 14.58 2.08 1.20
CA GLN A 375 13.88 3.32 1.51
C GLN A 375 12.38 3.06 1.60
N LYS A 376 11.70 3.80 2.47
CA LYS A 376 10.24 3.76 2.61
C LYS A 376 9.70 5.16 2.34
N THR A 377 9.34 5.43 1.09
CA THR A 377 8.93 6.78 0.65
C THR A 377 7.45 7.05 0.85
N SER A 378 6.64 6.05 1.24
CA SER A 378 5.24 6.26 1.55
C SER A 378 4.71 5.27 2.60
N ALA A 379 3.62 5.67 3.25
CA ALA A 379 2.91 4.89 4.24
C ALA A 379 1.42 5.23 4.20
N SER A 380 0.57 4.25 4.49
CA SER A 380 -0.88 4.42 4.62
C SER A 380 -1.39 3.67 5.84
N TRP A 381 -2.45 4.20 6.46
CA TRP A 381 -3.11 3.60 7.61
C TRP A 381 -4.57 4.06 7.69
N SER A 382 -5.36 3.36 8.50
CA SER A 382 -6.78 3.70 8.70
C SER A 382 -7.13 3.84 10.17
N VAL A 383 -8.18 4.61 10.44
CA VAL A 383 -8.78 4.76 11.76
C VAL A 383 -10.29 4.59 11.63
N TRP A 384 -10.83 3.61 12.34
CA TRP A 384 -12.25 3.37 12.43
C TRP A 384 -12.96 4.51 13.15
N TYR A 385 -14.15 4.83 12.66
CA TYR A 385 -15.14 5.63 13.36
C TYR A 385 -16.47 4.90 13.32
N ALA A 386 -17.34 5.22 14.29
CA ALA A 386 -18.65 4.63 14.42
C ALA A 386 -19.71 5.73 14.37
N TYR A 387 -20.84 5.44 13.73
CA TYR A 387 -21.99 6.33 13.65
C TYR A 387 -23.28 5.55 13.93
N TRP A 388 -24.24 6.21 14.56
CA TRP A 388 -25.51 5.59 14.91
C TRP A 388 -26.46 5.64 13.73
N VAL A 389 -27.02 4.50 13.35
CA VAL A 389 -28.06 4.40 12.32
C VAL A 389 -29.36 4.01 13.00
N SER A 390 -30.30 4.95 13.06
CA SER A 390 -31.62 4.72 13.65
C SER A 390 -32.47 3.80 12.80
N ASP A 391 -33.11 2.81 13.43
CA ASP A 391 -34.21 2.05 12.84
C ASP A 391 -35.52 2.51 13.50
N PHE A 392 -36.34 3.26 12.77
CA PHE A 392 -37.61 3.79 13.27
C PHE A 392 -38.73 2.81 12.94
N CYS A 393 -39.19 2.07 13.94
CA CYS A 393 -40.47 1.39 13.88
C CYS A 393 -41.62 2.32 14.31
N ASP A 394 -42.84 2.06 13.81
CA ASP A 394 -44.05 2.87 14.04
C ASP A 394 -44.43 3.10 15.53
N GLU A 395 -43.74 2.44 16.48
CA GLU A 395 -43.95 2.57 17.93
C GLU A 395 -43.07 3.64 18.61
N GLY A 396 -42.23 4.38 17.88
CA GLY A 396 -41.52 5.55 18.42
C GLY A 396 -40.33 5.23 19.33
N HIS A 397 -39.81 4.00 19.31
CA HIS A 397 -38.57 3.59 19.95
C HIS A 397 -37.42 3.53 18.91
N ASP A 398 -36.24 4.05 19.26
CA ASP A 398 -35.03 3.96 18.42
C ASP A 398 -34.35 2.62 18.66
N HIS A 399 -34.43 1.72 17.66
CA HIS A 399 -33.77 0.41 17.65
C HIS A 399 -32.47 0.40 16.83
N GLY A 400 -31.88 1.57 16.60
CA GLY A 400 -30.66 1.69 15.82
C GLY A 400 -29.47 0.87 16.33
N ASP A 401 -28.45 0.74 15.48
CA ASP A 401 -27.18 0.12 15.85
C ASP A 401 -25.99 0.99 15.41
N TRP A 402 -24.83 0.68 15.95
CA TRP A 402 -23.58 1.31 15.53
C TRP A 402 -23.09 0.69 14.24
N GLU A 403 -23.01 1.50 13.19
CA GLU A 403 -22.31 1.20 11.96
C GLU A 403 -20.89 1.76 11.98
N TYR A 404 -20.02 1.17 11.16
CA TYR A 404 -18.59 1.47 11.16
C TYR A 404 -18.11 1.85 9.77
N ASP A 405 -17.18 2.79 9.72
CA ASP A 405 -16.45 3.16 8.51
C ASP A 405 -15.05 3.64 8.91
N ALA A 406 -14.14 3.84 7.96
CA ALA A 406 -12.74 4.13 8.22
C ALA A 406 -12.29 5.43 7.54
N ASN A 407 -11.59 6.26 8.30
CA ASN A 407 -10.81 7.36 7.73
C ASN A 407 -9.46 6.82 7.26
N TYR A 408 -9.18 6.99 5.97
CA TYR A 408 -7.93 6.55 5.35
C TYR A 408 -6.93 7.70 5.26
N TYR A 409 -5.74 7.44 5.77
CA TYR A 409 -4.65 8.38 5.81
C TYR A 409 -3.45 7.86 5.04
N TYR A 410 -2.69 8.78 4.46
CA TYR A 410 -1.44 8.48 3.80
C TYR A 410 -0.42 9.59 4.08
N ALA A 411 0.85 9.23 3.97
CA ALA A 411 1.96 10.15 3.95
C ALA A 411 3.00 9.70 2.92
N SER A 412 3.67 10.66 2.27
CA SER A 412 4.77 10.41 1.35
C SER A 412 5.92 11.36 1.63
N LEU A 413 7.15 10.85 1.50
CA LEU A 413 8.38 11.59 1.64
C LEU A 413 9.12 11.60 0.30
N ASP A 414 9.28 12.79 -0.26
CA ASP A 414 10.12 13.04 -1.43
C ASP A 414 11.41 13.72 -1.00
N GLY A 415 12.47 13.57 -1.79
CA GLY A 415 13.77 14.14 -1.47
C GLY A 415 14.58 14.51 -2.69
N ASP A 416 15.32 15.61 -2.56
CA ASP A 416 16.28 16.08 -3.55
C ASP A 416 17.58 16.51 -2.87
N MET A 417 18.67 16.56 -3.61
CA MET A 417 19.97 16.97 -3.09
C MET A 417 20.69 17.83 -4.11
N GLU A 418 21.36 18.85 -3.59
CA GLU A 418 22.31 19.66 -4.33
C GLU A 418 23.68 19.60 -3.66
N LEU A 419 24.69 19.16 -4.41
CA LEU A 419 26.10 19.17 -4.01
C LEU A 419 26.85 20.21 -4.84
N TRP A 420 27.55 21.14 -4.20
CA TRP A 420 28.30 22.18 -4.90
C TRP A 420 29.72 22.28 -4.35
N PRO A 421 30.70 22.71 -5.19
CA PRO A 421 31.94 23.23 -4.64
C PRO A 421 31.64 24.31 -3.60
N ASP A 422 32.44 24.37 -2.55
CA ASP A 422 32.31 25.41 -1.54
C ASP A 422 32.57 26.81 -2.14
N ASP A 423 31.92 27.85 -1.60
CA ASP A 423 31.91 29.20 -2.21
C ASP A 423 33.29 29.86 -2.33
N ILE A 424 34.27 29.37 -1.58
CA ILE A 424 35.64 29.90 -1.58
C ILE A 424 36.63 29.01 -2.34
N VAL A 425 36.15 27.98 -3.04
CA VAL A 425 37.01 27.14 -3.89
C VAL A 425 37.46 27.96 -5.11
N PRO A 426 38.76 28.28 -5.23
CA PRO A 426 39.24 29.21 -6.25
C PRO A 426 39.19 28.63 -7.66
N THR A 427 39.12 27.29 -7.78
CA THR A 427 39.09 26.56 -9.05
C THR A 427 37.67 26.22 -9.49
N ALA A 428 36.65 26.61 -8.72
CA ALA A 428 35.27 26.22 -9.01
C ALA A 428 34.74 26.93 -10.25
N SER A 429 34.18 26.14 -11.17
CA SER A 429 33.41 26.62 -12.32
C SER A 429 32.16 25.77 -12.48
N GLY A 430 31.02 26.28 -12.00
CA GLY A 430 29.80 25.47 -11.88
C GLY A 430 30.01 24.29 -10.92
N LYS A 431 29.77 23.07 -11.40
CA LYS A 431 30.02 21.82 -10.66
C LYS A 431 31.47 21.35 -10.73
N ASN A 432 32.32 22.00 -11.54
CA ASN A 432 33.71 21.62 -11.69
C ASN A 432 34.58 22.15 -10.56
N MET A 433 35.47 21.32 -10.02
CA MET A 433 36.49 21.71 -9.05
C MET A 433 37.71 20.76 -9.10
N LYS A 434 38.81 21.14 -8.47
CA LYS A 434 39.94 20.23 -8.23
C LYS A 434 39.71 19.37 -6.98
N SER A 435 40.32 18.19 -6.91
CA SER A 435 40.35 17.37 -5.69
C SER A 435 41.11 18.07 -4.55
N GLY A 436 40.78 17.76 -3.29
CA GLY A 436 41.37 18.39 -2.11
C GLY A 436 40.63 19.63 -1.60
N TYR A 437 39.68 20.15 -2.39
CA TYR A 437 38.85 21.29 -2.01
C TYR A 437 37.52 20.85 -1.38
N GLY A 438 36.86 21.79 -0.68
CA GLY A 438 35.62 21.55 0.04
C GLY A 438 34.40 21.51 -0.87
N VAL A 439 33.46 20.62 -0.57
CA VAL A 439 32.08 20.60 -1.10
C VAL A 439 31.10 20.97 0.01
N LYS A 440 29.99 21.59 -0.37
CA LYS A 440 28.82 21.85 0.48
C LYS A 440 27.60 21.16 -0.11
N GLU A 441 26.67 20.79 0.74
CA GLU A 441 25.43 20.15 0.31
C GLU A 441 24.19 20.81 0.90
N ASN A 442 23.08 20.72 0.16
CA ASN A 442 21.72 20.92 0.62
C ASN A 442 20.93 19.65 0.30
N ALA A 443 20.60 18.86 1.32
CA ALA A 443 19.68 17.74 1.18
C ALA A 443 18.29 18.19 1.64
N ASN A 444 17.30 18.08 0.76
CA ASN A 444 15.94 18.54 0.98
C ASN A 444 14.99 17.35 1.10
N ALA A 445 13.99 17.48 1.97
CA ALA A 445 12.92 16.50 2.11
C ALA A 445 11.56 17.19 2.20
N ARG A 446 10.58 16.63 1.49
CA ARG A 446 9.21 17.15 1.39
C ARG A 446 8.23 16.07 1.83
N LEU A 447 7.65 16.26 3.01
CA LEU A 447 6.57 15.42 3.53
C LEU A 447 5.23 15.94 3.03
N SER A 448 4.44 15.07 2.43
CA SER A 448 3.03 15.31 2.08
C SER A 448 2.14 14.32 2.81
N SER A 449 1.03 14.77 3.39
CA SER A 449 0.07 13.90 4.07
C SER A 449 -1.32 14.53 4.10
N ASN A 450 -2.36 13.70 4.04
CA ASN A 450 -3.74 14.12 4.30
C ASN A 450 -4.13 13.97 5.79
N ALA A 451 -3.22 13.47 6.63
CA ALA A 451 -3.47 13.22 8.04
C ALA A 451 -3.28 14.48 8.90
N PRO A 452 -3.89 14.55 10.09
CA PRO A 452 -3.58 15.60 11.04
C PRO A 452 -2.14 15.47 11.57
N SER A 453 -1.54 16.58 12.03
CA SER A 453 -0.13 16.66 12.48
C SER A 453 0.22 15.79 13.70
N SER A 454 -0.79 15.26 14.39
CA SER A 454 -0.63 14.28 15.46
C SER A 454 -0.30 12.87 14.94
N HIS A 455 -0.50 12.60 13.64
CA HIS A 455 -0.24 11.30 13.03
C HIS A 455 1.13 11.21 12.37
N TYR A 456 1.89 12.30 12.25
CA TYR A 456 3.20 12.24 11.61
C TYR A 456 4.25 13.11 12.29
N THR A 457 5.52 12.84 11.99
CA THR A 457 6.65 13.75 12.18
C THR A 457 7.24 14.07 10.81
N THR A 458 7.89 15.23 10.71
CA THR A 458 8.62 15.62 9.49
C THR A 458 9.99 14.98 9.50
N ALA A 459 10.74 14.98 8.39
CA ALA A 459 12.13 14.52 8.40
C ALA A 459 12.97 15.32 9.40
N GLN A 460 13.82 14.63 10.18
CA GLN A 460 14.56 15.24 11.31
C GLN A 460 16.05 14.99 11.27
N THR A 461 16.46 13.95 10.56
CA THR A 461 17.84 13.48 10.55
C THR A 461 18.24 13.18 9.11
N ALA A 462 19.44 13.61 8.74
CA ALA A 462 20.05 13.25 7.48
C ALA A 462 21.53 12.90 7.69
N VAL A 463 22.00 11.89 6.98
CA VAL A 463 23.36 11.35 7.12
C VAL A 463 23.97 11.13 5.75
N SER A 464 25.14 11.72 5.53
CA SER A 464 25.86 11.69 4.26
C SER A 464 27.03 10.72 4.31
N TYR A 465 27.19 9.95 3.25
CA TYR A 465 28.21 8.94 3.03
C TYR A 465 28.99 9.32 1.77
N PHE A 466 30.26 8.95 1.74
CA PHE A 466 31.20 9.47 0.75
C PHE A 466 31.90 8.35 -0.01
N SER A 467 32.19 8.62 -1.28
CA SER A 467 32.77 7.64 -2.21
C SER A 467 34.17 7.19 -1.80
N GLU A 468 34.98 8.05 -1.16
CA GLU A 468 36.33 7.71 -0.68
C GLU A 468 36.31 6.63 0.41
N PHE A 469 35.19 6.49 1.13
CA PHE A 469 34.94 5.45 2.13
C PHE A 469 34.03 4.34 1.61
N LYS A 470 33.85 4.27 0.28
CA LYS A 470 32.98 3.30 -0.40
C LYS A 470 31.54 3.29 0.12
N TYR A 471 31.09 4.42 0.68
CA TYR A 471 29.78 4.57 1.33
C TYR A 471 29.50 3.58 2.47
N GLN A 472 30.53 3.05 3.14
CA GLN A 472 30.38 1.99 4.16
C GLN A 472 30.77 2.46 5.57
N THR A 473 32.05 2.73 5.79
CA THR A 473 32.63 2.79 7.14
C THR A 473 32.58 4.16 7.79
N TYR A 474 32.17 5.19 7.04
CA TYR A 474 32.24 6.57 7.49
C TYR A 474 31.03 7.35 6.97
N TRP A 475 30.48 8.19 7.84
CA TRP A 475 29.36 9.07 7.54
C TRP A 475 29.47 10.39 8.28
N ARG A 476 28.75 11.42 7.82
CA ARG A 476 28.58 12.68 8.54
C ARG A 476 27.11 12.94 8.82
N LEU A 477 26.81 13.19 10.09
CA LEU A 477 25.50 13.68 10.51
C LEU A 477 25.32 15.13 10.08
N LEU A 478 24.19 15.45 9.47
CA LEU A 478 23.87 16.79 8.99
C LEU A 478 23.16 17.63 10.04
N SER A 479 23.31 18.94 9.92
CA SER A 479 22.53 19.93 10.66
C SER A 479 21.23 20.22 9.92
N ARG A 480 20.10 20.05 10.59
CA ARG A 480 18.78 20.47 10.09
C ARG A 480 18.67 21.99 10.15
N ARG A 481 18.58 22.64 8.98
CA ARG A 481 18.51 24.11 8.83
C ARG A 481 17.09 24.63 8.79
N GLN A 482 16.19 23.87 8.17
CA GLN A 482 14.78 24.20 8.07
C GLN A 482 13.94 23.02 8.57
N ASN A 483 12.90 23.33 9.34
CA ASN A 483 11.97 22.36 9.92
C ASN A 483 10.59 22.49 9.27
N GLY A 484 9.78 21.44 9.39
CA GLY A 484 8.40 21.41 8.91
C GLY A 484 8.24 20.46 7.74
N LEU A 485 7.13 20.60 7.00
CA LEU A 485 6.85 19.71 5.85
C LEU A 485 7.95 19.76 4.79
N ASN A 486 8.66 20.89 4.68
CA ASN A 486 9.88 21.02 3.90
C ASN A 486 11.05 21.17 4.87
N SER A 487 11.87 20.12 4.97
CA SER A 487 13.09 20.11 5.77
C SER A 487 14.32 20.23 4.87
N THR A 488 15.33 20.98 5.30
CA THR A 488 16.61 21.10 4.60
C THR A 488 17.75 20.80 5.56
N PHE A 489 18.74 20.05 5.09
CA PHE A 489 19.89 19.58 5.84
C PHE A 489 21.19 19.96 5.14
N GLN A 490 22.21 20.30 5.93
CA GLN A 490 23.54 20.67 5.45
C GLN A 490 24.61 20.03 6.33
N PHE A 491 25.84 19.91 5.85
CA PHE A 491 26.97 19.49 6.70
C PHE A 491 27.03 20.32 7.98
N LYS A 492 27.41 19.69 9.09
CA LYS A 492 27.87 20.42 10.27
C LYS A 492 29.16 21.19 9.96
N GLU A 493 29.46 22.19 10.77
CA GLU A 493 30.73 22.92 10.66
C GLU A 493 31.91 21.94 10.70
N ASN A 494 32.87 22.16 9.82
CA ASN A 494 34.08 21.36 9.77
C ASN A 494 35.19 22.07 10.57
N PRO A 495 35.67 21.49 11.70
CA PRO A 495 36.71 22.09 12.52
C PRO A 495 38.06 22.23 11.80
N TYR A 496 38.28 21.49 10.71
CA TYR A 496 39.49 21.62 9.87
C TYR A 496 39.36 22.71 8.80
N SER A 497 38.17 23.32 8.66
CA SER A 497 38.01 24.50 7.83
C SER A 497 38.55 25.73 8.56
N THR A 498 39.49 26.45 7.94
CA THR A 498 40.04 27.72 8.49
C THR A 498 38.95 28.74 8.84
N TYR A 499 37.80 28.67 8.17
CA TYR A 499 36.67 29.59 8.36
C TYR A 499 35.43 28.90 8.97
N ASN A 500 35.59 27.74 9.62
CA ASN A 500 34.51 26.94 10.24
C ASN A 500 33.33 26.68 9.30
N ARG A 501 33.60 26.43 8.01
CA ARG A 501 32.55 26.28 7.00
C ARG A 501 31.85 24.92 7.10
N ASN A 502 30.59 24.90 6.66
CA ASN A 502 29.76 23.70 6.54
C ASN A 502 30.14 22.87 5.31
N VAL A 503 31.34 22.31 5.32
CA VAL A 503 31.94 21.65 4.15
C VAL A 503 32.49 20.27 4.48
N HIS A 504 32.57 19.40 3.48
CA HIS A 504 33.38 18.19 3.51
C HIS A 504 34.51 18.34 2.48
N PHE A 505 35.73 17.98 2.83
CA PHE A 505 36.86 18.07 1.90
C PHE A 505 37.01 16.75 1.14
N SER A 506 37.05 16.83 -0.19
CA SER A 506 37.41 15.65 -0.99
C SER A 506 38.89 15.30 -0.77
N PRO A 507 39.30 14.02 -0.86
CA PRO A 507 40.71 13.67 -0.75
C PRO A 507 41.54 14.27 -1.88
N VAL A 508 42.77 14.71 -1.59
CA VAL A 508 43.67 15.26 -2.63
C VAL A 508 43.98 14.23 -3.73
N TRP A 509 44.07 12.95 -3.35
CA TRP A 509 44.36 11.84 -4.27
C TRP A 509 43.15 11.35 -5.09
N TYR A 510 41.97 11.96 -4.94
CA TYR A 510 40.76 11.50 -5.63
C TYR A 510 40.95 11.50 -7.16
N PRO A 511 40.42 10.50 -7.90
CA PRO A 511 40.71 10.37 -9.33
C PRO A 511 40.34 11.60 -10.16
N ASP A 512 41.23 11.96 -11.09
CA ASP A 512 40.98 13.01 -12.08
C ASP A 512 39.94 12.55 -13.11
N HIS A 513 39.23 13.51 -13.71
CA HIS A 513 38.13 13.31 -14.66
C HIS A 513 37.06 12.36 -14.13
N SER A 514 36.66 12.55 -12.87
CA SER A 514 35.69 11.68 -12.19
C SER A 514 34.67 12.45 -11.38
N ASP A 515 33.53 11.81 -11.12
CA ASP A 515 32.46 12.38 -10.32
C ASP A 515 32.74 12.12 -8.83
N TYR A 516 32.85 13.18 -8.04
CA TYR A 516 32.80 13.08 -6.58
C TYR A 516 31.34 13.13 -6.14
N THR A 517 30.78 11.95 -5.90
CA THR A 517 29.37 11.78 -5.53
C THR A 517 29.22 11.61 -4.03
N VAL A 518 28.28 12.35 -3.43
CA VAL A 518 27.89 12.19 -2.02
C VAL A 518 26.50 11.58 -1.98
N TYR A 519 26.32 10.59 -1.11
CA TYR A 519 25.07 9.85 -0.93
C TYR A 519 24.48 10.15 0.45
N THR A 520 23.23 10.61 0.51
CA THR A 520 22.61 11.08 1.75
C THR A 520 21.31 10.35 2.02
N ARG A 521 21.19 9.82 3.23
CA ARG A 521 19.97 9.18 3.74
C ARG A 521 19.21 10.17 4.60
N ILE A 522 17.99 10.51 4.22
CA ILE A 522 17.09 11.36 5.00
C ILE A 522 16.04 10.48 5.68
N ILE A 523 15.91 10.61 6.99
CA ILE A 523 15.16 9.69 7.87
C ILE A 523 14.41 10.46 8.98
N ASP A 524 13.75 9.71 9.88
CA ASP A 524 12.99 10.20 11.04
C ASP A 524 11.71 10.98 10.72
N ALA A 525 11.11 10.74 9.56
CA ALA A 525 9.73 11.11 9.24
C ALA A 525 8.77 9.97 9.64
N TRP A 526 8.29 9.96 10.88
CA TRP A 526 7.51 8.88 11.46
C TRP A 526 6.01 8.99 11.15
N THR A 527 5.36 7.86 10.96
CA THR A 527 3.90 7.69 10.82
C THR A 527 3.45 6.51 11.71
N PRO A 528 2.14 6.25 11.88
CA PRO A 528 1.69 5.09 12.64
C PRO A 528 2.07 3.78 11.96
N ALA A 529 2.27 3.79 10.64
CA ALA A 529 2.71 2.64 9.85
C ALA A 529 4.24 2.60 9.66
N GLY A 530 5.01 3.29 10.51
CA GLY A 530 6.47 3.25 10.55
C GLY A 530 7.17 4.50 10.01
N MET A 531 8.50 4.46 10.00
CA MET A 531 9.37 5.55 9.55
C MET A 531 9.44 5.61 8.03
N LEU A 532 9.23 6.81 7.49
CA LEU A 532 9.57 7.14 6.11
C LEU A 532 11.05 7.54 5.99
N SER A 533 11.65 7.13 4.88
CA SER A 533 13.02 7.44 4.52
C SER A 533 13.16 7.61 3.01
N VAL A 534 14.10 8.45 2.61
CA VAL A 534 14.45 8.67 1.20
C VAL A 534 15.96 8.80 1.07
N ASN A 535 16.50 8.22 0.00
CA ASN A 535 17.92 8.23 -0.30
C ASN A 535 18.16 9.14 -1.50
N VAL A 536 19.05 10.11 -1.35
CA VAL A 536 19.37 11.12 -2.37
C VAL A 536 20.87 11.14 -2.62
N ASN A 537 21.29 11.64 -3.77
CA ASN A 537 22.70 11.82 -4.10
C ASN A 537 22.85 12.92 -5.16
N ASP A 538 24.02 13.54 -5.19
CA ASP A 538 24.43 14.48 -6.22
C ASP A 538 25.97 14.49 -6.31
N SER A 539 26.51 15.02 -7.40
CA SER A 539 27.95 15.00 -7.68
C SER A 539 28.52 16.37 -8.06
N VAL A 540 29.84 16.47 -7.91
CA VAL A 540 30.69 17.52 -8.50
C VAL A 540 31.75 16.86 -9.38
N ASP A 541 32.20 17.55 -10.42
CA ASP A 541 33.19 17.03 -11.38
C ASP A 541 34.60 17.36 -10.90
N ILE A 542 35.44 16.35 -10.71
CA ILE A 542 36.85 16.51 -10.34
C ILE A 542 37.71 16.59 -11.60
N ASN A 543 38.35 17.75 -11.82
CA ASN A 543 39.31 17.97 -12.91
C ASN A 543 40.59 18.63 -12.37
N GLY A 544 41.64 17.84 -12.18
CA GLY A 544 42.91 18.21 -11.55
C GLY A 544 42.86 18.09 -10.02
N SER A 545 43.98 18.43 -9.38
CA SER A 545 44.15 18.36 -7.92
C SER A 545 44.66 19.67 -7.33
N LEU A 546 44.45 19.87 -6.03
CA LEU A 546 44.97 21.02 -5.29
C LEU A 546 46.49 21.25 -5.51
N PHE A 547 47.26 20.22 -5.84
CA PHE A 547 48.68 20.37 -6.17
C PHE A 547 48.94 21.20 -7.43
N ASP A 548 48.06 21.13 -8.41
CA ASP A 548 48.20 21.89 -9.67
C ASP A 548 48.16 23.42 -9.42
N ASP A 549 47.57 23.85 -8.30
CA ASP A 549 47.53 25.26 -7.89
C ASP A 549 48.77 25.70 -7.10
N TRP A 550 49.49 24.76 -6.49
CA TRP A 550 50.69 25.06 -5.70
C TRP A 550 51.96 25.17 -6.54
N TYR A 551 52.04 24.46 -7.67
CA TYR A 551 53.20 24.53 -8.56
C TYR A 551 53.24 25.77 -9.45
N THR A 552 52.14 26.52 -9.59
CA THR A 552 52.05 27.71 -10.46
C THR A 552 52.50 29.04 -9.81
N LYS A 553 52.86 29.05 -8.52
CA LYS A 553 53.32 30.27 -7.79
C LYS A 553 54.84 30.33 -7.50
N ARG A 554 55.65 29.46 -8.11
CA ARG A 554 57.11 29.55 -8.10
C ARG A 554 57.64 29.92 -9.50
N GLU A 555 57.32 31.12 -9.96
CA GLU A 555 58.05 31.81 -11.03
C GLU A 555 58.43 33.22 -10.58
#